data_AF-A0A5J4Y3S6-F1
#
_entry.id   AF-A0A5J4Y3S6-F1
#
_cell.length_a   1.000
_cell.length_b   1.000
_cell.length_c   1.000
_cell.angle_alpha   90.00
_cell.angle_beta   90.00
_cell.angle_gamma   90.00
#
_symmetry.space_group_name_H-M   'P 1'
#
loop_
_entity.id
_entity.type
_entity.pdbx_description
1 polymer ?
#
loop_
_entity_poly.entity_id
_entity_poly.type
_entity_poly.pdbx_seq_one_letter_code
_entity_poly.pdbx_strand_id
1 'polypeptide(L)'
;MKRIMTVTVTAVMQPEDMMKRMKTNCCQYSDAAQETLSDTTNQAGWQSGLVSSGVMERVHCYKCFVSTHEHDYTQYFYNVMAKGIGDQEARLPGQPLGHTLRELESHSLKSCDHEKGMVWGQEVPHCLVSHPPKVFTMQLAWQTDSESKLDIKAAMMGLREGLDLADVYLGIAHGCFLYHIRSVVCYMECHGSAHGI
;
A
#
# COMPACT_ATOMS: atom_id res chain seq x y z
N MET A 1 -25.91 -14.26 6.40
CA MET A 1 -24.88 -15.32 6.49
C MET A 1 -23.69 -14.82 5.71
N LYS A 2 -22.54 -14.68 6.38
CA LYS A 2 -21.44 -13.79 5.98
C LYS A 2 -20.50 -14.46 4.96
N ARG A 3 -20.00 -13.73 3.96
CA ARG A 3 -19.05 -14.19 2.94
C ARG A 3 -17.96 -13.11 2.83
N ILE A 4 -16.99 -13.15 3.73
CA ILE A 4 -15.82 -12.28 3.60
C ILE A 4 -14.95 -12.89 2.51
N MET A 5 -14.96 -12.27 1.33
CA MET A 5 -14.21 -12.76 0.17
C MET A 5 -12.82 -12.11 0.12
N THR A 6 -11.92 -12.38 1.07
CA THR A 6 -10.57 -11.78 0.98
C THR A 6 -9.87 -12.28 -0.29
N VAL A 7 -9.45 -11.36 -1.14
CA VAL A 7 -8.66 -11.67 -2.33
C VAL A 7 -7.23 -11.27 -2.07
N THR A 8 -6.31 -12.24 -2.06
CA THR A 8 -4.88 -11.97 -1.97
C THR A 8 -4.28 -11.89 -3.36
N VAL A 9 -3.76 -10.72 -3.69
CA VAL A 9 -3.03 -10.45 -4.93
C VAL A 9 -1.55 -10.44 -4.60
N THR A 10 -0.80 -11.31 -5.26
CA THR A 10 0.66 -11.37 -5.12
C THR A 10 1.29 -10.83 -6.38
N ALA A 11 2.09 -9.79 -6.25
CA ALA A 11 2.84 -9.20 -7.32
C ALA A 11 4.34 -9.41 -7.10
N VAL A 12 5.08 -9.74 -8.15
CA VAL A 12 6.51 -10.06 -8.06
C VAL A 12 7.31 -9.09 -8.93
N MET A 13 8.40 -8.57 -8.37
CA MET A 13 9.34 -7.67 -9.04
C MET A 13 10.03 -8.37 -10.22
N GLN A 14 10.18 -7.68 -11.36
CA GLN A 14 10.83 -8.27 -12.53
C GLN A 14 12.37 -8.45 -12.33
N PRO A 15 12.97 -9.52 -12.88
CA PRO A 15 14.41 -9.78 -12.76
C PRO A 15 15.30 -8.69 -13.39
N GLU A 16 14.89 -8.07 -14.50
CA GLU A 16 15.63 -6.97 -15.15
C GLU A 16 15.79 -5.74 -14.26
N ASP A 17 14.82 -5.46 -13.39
CA ASP A 17 14.88 -4.36 -12.43
C ASP A 17 15.66 -4.73 -11.16
N MET A 18 15.80 -6.02 -10.86
CA MET A 18 16.64 -6.51 -9.76
C MET A 18 18.13 -6.16 -9.97
N MET A 19 18.57 -5.98 -11.23
CA MET A 19 19.95 -5.69 -11.60
C MET A 19 20.30 -4.19 -11.69
N LYS A 20 19.33 -3.27 -11.62
CA LYS A 20 19.59 -1.81 -11.61
C LYS A 20 20.08 -1.29 -10.23
N ARG A 21 20.46 -2.19 -9.32
CA ARG A 21 20.63 -1.90 -7.90
C ARG A 21 22.08 -1.58 -7.53
N MET A 22 22.44 -0.31 -7.63
CA MET A 22 23.40 0.35 -6.74
C MET A 22 23.30 1.87 -6.93
N LYS A 23 22.98 2.59 -5.85
CA LYS A 23 22.82 4.05 -5.71
C LYS A 23 21.40 4.58 -5.88
N THR A 24 20.63 4.53 -4.79
CA THR A 24 19.68 5.60 -4.48
C THR A 24 19.62 5.76 -2.96
N ASN A 25 20.52 6.60 -2.45
CA ASN A 25 20.26 7.38 -1.24
C ASN A 25 19.42 8.57 -1.71
N CYS A 26 18.13 8.63 -1.37
CA CYS A 26 17.35 9.85 -1.54
C CYS A 26 16.20 9.92 -0.54
N CYS A 27 16.57 10.11 0.73
CA CYS A 27 15.81 10.97 1.65
C CYS A 27 16.81 12.00 2.18
N GLN A 28 17.16 12.98 1.34
CA GLN A 28 17.80 14.21 1.80
C GLN A 28 16.87 15.36 1.45
N TYR A 29 16.01 15.71 2.40
CA TYR A 29 15.52 17.07 2.54
C TYR A 29 16.09 17.57 3.87
N SER A 30 16.93 18.60 3.77
CA SER A 30 17.74 19.24 4.83
C SER A 30 16.85 19.78 5.97
N ASP A 31 17.24 19.76 7.25
CA ASP A 31 18.43 20.40 7.84
C ASP A 31 18.97 19.72 9.12
N ALA A 32 20.30 19.74 9.25
CA ALA A 32 21.13 19.78 10.46
C ALA A 32 20.91 18.77 11.62
N ALA A 33 21.68 17.69 11.62
CA ALA A 33 22.49 17.26 12.78
C ALA A 33 23.55 16.24 12.34
N GLN A 34 24.83 16.61 12.49
CA GLN A 34 25.99 15.76 12.26
C GLN A 34 26.24 14.83 13.46
N GLU A 35 26.68 13.61 13.13
CA GLU A 35 27.54 12.70 13.88
C GLU A 35 27.08 12.15 15.23
N THR A 36 26.80 10.84 15.25
CA THR A 36 27.76 9.88 15.86
C THR A 36 27.52 8.48 15.31
N LEU A 37 28.54 7.94 14.60
CA LEU A 37 28.66 6.51 14.35
C LEU A 37 29.07 5.83 15.66
N SER A 38 28.33 4.81 16.09
CA SER A 38 28.85 3.75 16.94
C SER A 38 28.18 2.41 16.64
N ASP A 39 28.96 1.57 15.97
CA ASP A 39 29.09 0.12 16.04
C ASP A 39 27.98 -0.79 16.58
N THR A 40 27.52 -1.61 15.63
CA THR A 40 27.39 -3.08 15.68
C THR A 40 26.27 -3.77 16.47
N THR A 41 25.76 -4.79 15.76
CA THR A 41 25.15 -6.03 16.26
C THR A 41 23.64 -5.97 16.46
N ASN A 42 22.91 -6.39 15.43
CA ASN A 42 22.01 -7.53 15.58
C ASN A 42 21.83 -8.27 14.26
N GLN A 43 22.37 -9.50 14.24
CA GLN A 43 22.04 -10.54 13.29
C GLN A 43 20.52 -10.82 13.33
N ALA A 44 19.77 -10.13 12.49
CA ALA A 44 18.40 -10.50 12.08
C ALA A 44 18.16 -10.18 10.58
N GLY A 45 19.24 -9.97 9.83
CA GLY A 45 19.24 -9.09 8.66
C GLY A 45 19.07 -9.69 7.27
N TRP A 46 18.59 -10.93 7.09
CA TRP A 46 18.60 -11.56 5.74
C TRP A 46 17.27 -12.16 5.27
N GLN A 47 16.21 -12.16 6.08
CA GLN A 47 14.90 -12.69 5.67
C GLN A 47 13.80 -11.61 5.53
N SER A 48 13.97 -10.45 6.15
CA SER A 48 12.92 -9.41 6.30
C SER A 48 12.66 -8.54 5.06
N GLY A 49 13.20 -8.88 3.89
CA GLY A 49 13.00 -8.13 2.63
C GLY A 49 12.29 -8.92 1.54
N LEU A 50 11.85 -10.14 1.82
CA LEU A 50 11.16 -10.96 0.82
C LEU A 50 9.70 -10.50 0.63
N VAL A 51 8.99 -10.27 1.73
CA VAL A 51 7.54 -9.99 1.74
C VAL A 51 7.16 -8.73 2.51
N SER A 52 8.08 -8.17 3.30
CA SER A 52 7.81 -7.06 4.20
C SER A 52 8.50 -5.78 3.77
N SER A 53 7.82 -4.67 4.00
CA SER A 53 8.27 -3.30 3.78
C SER A 53 8.26 -2.53 5.11
N GLY A 54 9.36 -1.90 5.47
CA GLY A 54 9.35 -0.77 6.41
C GLY A 54 8.77 0.48 5.75
N VAL A 55 7.70 1.00 6.34
CA VAL A 55 6.95 2.19 5.90
C VAL A 55 6.97 3.22 7.02
N MET A 56 7.19 4.47 6.65
CA MET A 56 7.04 5.63 7.52
C MET A 56 5.87 6.46 7.01
N GLU A 57 4.91 6.73 7.89
CA GLU A 57 3.85 7.70 7.67
C GLU A 57 4.19 9.00 8.39
N ARG A 58 4.01 10.13 7.70
CA ARG A 58 4.13 11.45 8.32
C ARG A 58 2.98 12.34 7.87
N VAL A 59 2.17 12.82 8.80
CA VAL A 59 1.16 13.84 8.51
C VAL A 59 1.76 15.21 8.73
N HIS A 60 1.86 15.99 7.65
CA HIS A 60 2.29 17.37 7.72
C HIS A 60 1.07 18.30 7.71
N CYS A 61 0.92 19.08 8.77
CA CYS A 61 -0.19 20.01 8.82
C CYS A 61 0.08 21.25 7.97
N TYR A 62 -0.65 21.45 6.87
CA TYR A 62 -0.47 22.62 6.01
C TYR A 62 -0.74 23.97 6.71
N LYS A 63 -1.46 23.95 7.84
CA LYS A 63 -1.89 25.16 8.55
C LYS A 63 -0.92 25.57 9.67
N CYS A 64 -0.45 24.62 10.48
CA CYS A 64 0.52 24.90 11.54
C CYS A 64 1.96 24.51 11.17
N PHE A 65 2.17 23.87 10.01
CA PHE A 65 3.47 23.38 9.52
C PHE A 65 4.20 22.42 10.46
N VAL A 66 3.47 21.82 11.39
CA VAL A 66 3.99 20.82 12.33
C VAL A 66 3.62 19.42 11.82
N SER A 67 4.58 18.50 11.90
CA SER A 67 4.29 17.08 11.76
C SER A 67 3.57 16.60 13.01
N THR A 68 2.29 16.23 12.88
CA THR A 68 1.46 15.87 14.04
C THR A 68 1.44 14.37 14.31
N HIS A 69 1.53 13.55 13.25
CA HIS A 69 1.51 12.09 13.34
C HIS A 69 2.68 11.50 12.57
N GLU A 70 3.60 10.86 13.28
CA GLU A 70 4.69 10.07 12.69
C GLU A 70 4.57 8.62 13.16
N HIS A 71 4.57 7.68 12.23
CA HIS A 71 4.46 6.25 12.54
C HIS A 71 5.37 5.44 11.63
N ASP A 72 6.29 4.70 12.24
CA ASP A 72 7.13 3.72 11.56
C ASP A 72 6.61 2.31 11.84
N TYR A 73 6.30 1.57 10.77
CA TYR A 73 5.79 0.20 10.91
C TYR A 73 6.30 -0.72 9.80
N THR A 74 6.22 -2.02 10.09
CA THR A 74 6.47 -3.06 9.10
C THR A 74 5.14 -3.47 8.47
N GLN A 75 5.00 -3.23 7.17
CA GLN A 75 3.87 -3.66 6.38
C GLN A 75 4.17 -5.01 5.72
N TYR A 76 3.30 -5.99 5.96
CA TYR A 76 3.35 -7.32 5.32
C TYR A 76 2.31 -7.45 4.20
N PHE A 77 1.19 -6.75 4.34
CA PHE A 77 0.07 -6.74 3.40
C PHE A 77 -0.40 -5.30 3.19
N TYR A 78 -0.62 -4.94 1.94
CA TYR A 78 -1.33 -3.72 1.59
C TYR A 78 -2.83 -4.00 1.63
N ASN A 79 -3.59 -3.29 2.46
CA ASN A 79 -5.03 -3.52 2.59
C ASN A 79 -5.79 -2.45 1.82
N VAL A 80 -6.74 -2.87 0.98
CA VAL A 80 -7.55 -1.94 0.18
C VAL A 80 -8.99 -2.41 0.06
N MET A 81 -9.93 -1.46 0.05
CA MET A 81 -11.33 -1.77 -0.21
C MET A 81 -11.54 -2.04 -1.70
N ALA A 82 -12.06 -3.22 -2.03
CA ALA A 82 -12.32 -3.62 -3.42
C ALA A 82 -13.29 -2.67 -4.12
N LYS A 83 -14.32 -2.20 -3.40
CA LYS A 83 -15.27 -1.20 -3.90
C LYS A 83 -14.57 0.09 -4.32
N GLY A 84 -13.58 0.55 -3.55
CA GLY A 84 -12.80 1.75 -3.89
C GLY A 84 -12.06 1.60 -5.22
N ILE A 85 -11.48 0.43 -5.48
CA ILE A 85 -10.81 0.13 -6.76
C ILE A 85 -11.84 0.16 -7.91
N GLY A 86 -12.99 -0.48 -7.73
CA GLY A 86 -14.06 -0.51 -8.74
C GLY A 86 -14.63 0.88 -9.04
N ASP A 87 -14.88 1.69 -8.00
CA ASP A 87 -15.39 3.06 -8.14
C ASP A 87 -14.37 3.94 -8.86
N GLN A 88 -13.07 3.79 -8.55
CA GLN A 88 -12.00 4.53 -9.23
C GLN A 88 -11.87 4.11 -10.69
N GLU A 89 -11.97 2.81 -10.99
CA GLU A 89 -11.98 2.31 -12.36
C GLU A 89 -13.16 2.85 -13.18
N ALA A 90 -14.34 2.96 -12.56
CA ALA A 90 -15.52 3.54 -13.20
C ALA A 90 -15.36 5.05 -13.44
N ARG A 91 -14.72 5.76 -12.51
CA ARG A 91 -14.52 7.22 -12.56
C ARG A 91 -13.40 7.62 -13.51
N LEU A 92 -12.26 6.93 -13.44
CA LEU A 92 -11.03 7.18 -14.20
C LEU A 92 -10.53 5.87 -14.84
N PRO A 93 -11.19 5.39 -15.90
CA PRO A 93 -10.78 4.18 -16.58
C PRO A 93 -9.34 4.32 -17.11
N GLY A 94 -8.54 3.28 -16.92
CA GLY A 94 -7.16 3.21 -17.39
C GLY A 94 -6.11 3.70 -16.40
N GLN A 95 -6.49 4.25 -15.24
CA GLN A 95 -5.53 4.76 -14.27
C GLN A 95 -4.57 3.65 -13.78
N PRO A 96 -3.26 3.93 -13.63
CA PRO A 96 -2.33 2.98 -13.04
C PRO A 96 -2.76 2.56 -11.63
N LEU A 97 -2.59 1.28 -11.31
CA LEU A 97 -3.04 0.72 -10.03
C LEU A 97 -2.44 1.48 -8.83
N GLY A 98 -1.15 1.83 -8.88
CA GLY A 98 -0.50 2.49 -7.75
C GLY A 98 -1.07 3.88 -7.45
N HIS A 99 -1.42 4.66 -8.48
CA HIS A 99 -2.13 5.93 -8.31
C HIS A 99 -3.49 5.73 -7.65
N THR A 100 -4.26 4.73 -8.09
CA THR A 100 -5.53 4.36 -7.47
C THR A 100 -5.37 3.98 -6.01
N LEU A 101 -4.33 3.19 -5.67
CA LEU A 101 -4.04 2.81 -4.29
C LEU A 101 -3.70 4.01 -3.41
N ARG A 102 -2.87 4.94 -3.90
CA ARG A 102 -2.52 6.18 -3.19
C ARG A 102 -3.72 7.10 -2.97
N GLU A 103 -4.58 7.26 -3.97
CA GLU A 103 -5.82 8.06 -3.83
C GLU A 103 -6.80 7.45 -2.81
N LEU A 104 -6.91 6.12 -2.77
CA LEU A 104 -7.77 5.45 -1.79
C LEU A 104 -7.23 5.58 -0.36
N GLU A 105 -5.91 5.59 -0.18
CA GLU A 105 -5.30 5.88 1.13
C GLU A 105 -5.47 7.35 1.54
N SER A 106 -5.39 8.30 0.60
CA SER A 106 -5.54 9.73 0.93
C SER A 106 -6.94 10.10 1.40
N HIS A 107 -7.96 9.27 1.14
CA HIS A 107 -9.29 9.41 1.74
C HIS A 107 -9.31 9.16 3.26
N SER A 108 -8.27 8.56 3.84
CA SER A 108 -8.11 8.38 5.30
C SER A 108 -7.56 9.66 5.95
N LEU A 109 -8.41 10.69 6.01
CA LEU A 109 -8.06 11.99 6.57
C LEU A 109 -7.70 11.88 8.06
N LYS A 110 -6.52 12.38 8.46
CA LYS A 110 -6.14 12.49 9.88
C LYS A 110 -6.39 13.91 10.42
N SER A 111 -6.69 14.00 11.71
CA SER A 111 -6.91 15.26 12.42
C SER A 111 -5.59 15.89 12.89
N CYS A 112 -5.54 17.22 12.93
CA CYS A 112 -4.45 17.97 13.55
C CYS A 112 -4.71 18.15 15.06
N ASP A 113 -3.80 17.68 15.91
CA ASP A 113 -3.94 17.71 17.37
C ASP A 113 -3.86 19.12 17.98
N HIS A 114 -3.33 20.09 17.22
CA HIS A 114 -3.14 21.46 17.70
C HIS A 114 -4.42 22.31 17.64
N GLU A 115 -5.49 21.83 17.00
CA GLU A 115 -6.76 22.55 16.93
C GLU A 115 -7.84 21.87 17.78
N LYS A 116 -8.49 22.66 18.64
CA LYS A 116 -9.77 22.30 19.29
C LYS A 116 -10.94 22.19 18.29
N GLY A 117 -10.67 22.30 16.99
CA GLY A 117 -11.60 22.14 15.89
C GLY A 117 -10.97 21.25 14.83
N MET A 118 -11.71 20.23 14.38
CA MET A 118 -11.20 19.21 13.48
C MET A 118 -10.94 19.82 12.09
N VAL A 119 -9.67 20.16 11.80
CA VAL A 119 -9.25 20.39 10.42
C VAL A 119 -9.16 19.02 9.76
N TRP A 120 -10.14 18.72 8.93
CA TRP A 120 -10.18 17.56 8.06
C TRP A 120 -9.42 17.89 6.78
N GLY A 121 -8.64 16.95 6.24
CA GLY A 121 -8.12 17.09 4.86
C GLY A 121 -6.61 17.03 4.67
N GLN A 122 -5.85 16.38 5.56
CA GLN A 122 -4.40 16.25 5.37
C GLN A 122 -4.07 14.90 4.73
N GLU A 123 -3.48 14.95 3.54
CA GLU A 123 -2.92 13.75 2.90
C GLU A 123 -1.81 13.19 3.79
N VAL A 124 -1.79 11.87 3.93
CA VAL A 124 -0.78 11.15 4.69
C VAL A 124 0.22 10.58 3.69
N PRO A 125 1.37 11.22 3.43
CA PRO A 125 2.40 10.60 2.62
C PRO A 125 2.95 9.35 3.32
N HIS A 126 2.96 8.25 2.57
CA HIS A 126 3.61 7.00 2.96
C HIS A 126 4.97 6.93 2.27
N CYS A 127 6.04 7.00 3.05
CA CYS A 127 7.41 6.89 2.59
C CYS A 127 7.93 5.47 2.79
N LEU A 128 8.52 4.88 1.76
CA LEU A 128 9.23 3.62 1.91
C LEU A 128 10.61 3.89 2.51
N VAL A 129 10.85 3.39 3.73
CA VAL A 129 12.10 3.62 4.48
C VAL A 129 13.01 2.39 4.54
N SER A 130 12.58 1.33 3.87
CA SER A 130 13.31 0.08 3.74
C SER A 130 13.48 -0.29 2.27
N HIS A 131 14.16 -1.40 2.02
CA HIS A 131 14.20 -1.95 0.68
C HIS A 131 12.81 -2.45 0.25
N PRO A 132 12.37 -2.15 -0.99
CA PRO A 132 11.15 -2.74 -1.55
C PRO A 132 11.13 -4.27 -1.42
N PRO A 133 9.97 -4.85 -1.07
CA PRO A 133 9.83 -6.28 -0.87
C PRO A 133 9.92 -6.97 -2.22
N LYS A 134 10.55 -8.14 -2.31
CA LYS A 134 10.57 -8.89 -3.59
C LYS A 134 9.16 -9.30 -4.05
N VAL A 135 8.30 -9.56 -3.07
CA VAL A 135 6.91 -9.95 -3.25
C VAL A 135 6.03 -8.91 -2.57
N PHE A 136 5.25 -8.19 -3.37
CA PHE A 136 4.24 -7.28 -2.88
C PHE A 136 2.92 -8.03 -2.73
N THR A 137 2.34 -8.03 -1.54
CA THR A 137 1.08 -8.71 -1.28
C THR A 137 0.01 -7.72 -0.91
N MET A 138 -1.13 -7.80 -1.59
CA MET A 138 -2.29 -6.94 -1.35
C MET A 138 -3.51 -7.77 -0.98
N GLN A 139 -4.26 -7.32 0.01
CA GLN A 139 -5.53 -7.89 0.42
C GLN A 139 -6.66 -6.95 0.01
N LEU A 140 -7.51 -7.43 -0.89
CA LEU A 140 -8.76 -6.76 -1.18
C LEU A 140 -9.80 -7.21 -0.17
N ALA A 141 -10.39 -6.24 0.52
CA ALA A 141 -11.52 -6.47 1.41
C ALA A 141 -12.80 -5.92 0.77
N TRP A 142 -13.87 -6.71 0.89
CA TRP A 142 -15.19 -6.32 0.44
C TRP A 142 -15.95 -5.62 1.55
N GLN A 143 -16.80 -4.67 1.18
CA GLN A 143 -17.60 -3.93 2.13
C GLN A 143 -18.67 -4.82 2.76
N THR A 144 -19.18 -5.77 1.98
CA THR A 144 -20.29 -6.63 2.35
C THR A 144 -19.99 -8.10 2.05
N ASP A 145 -20.80 -8.93 2.68
CA ASP A 145 -20.81 -10.38 2.51
C ASP A 145 -21.53 -10.86 1.23
N SER A 146 -22.01 -9.93 0.40
CA SER A 146 -22.81 -10.25 -0.78
C SER A 146 -22.63 -9.19 -1.85
N GLU A 147 -21.38 -9.01 -2.26
CA GLU A 147 -21.04 -8.12 -3.37
C GLU A 147 -21.67 -8.58 -4.68
N SER A 148 -22.12 -7.62 -5.49
CA SER A 148 -22.70 -7.95 -6.77
C SER A 148 -21.64 -8.45 -7.74
N LYS A 149 -22.04 -9.27 -8.72
CA LYS A 149 -21.14 -9.70 -9.80
C LYS A 149 -20.56 -8.50 -10.57
N LEU A 150 -21.30 -7.40 -10.66
CA LEU A 150 -20.87 -6.19 -11.33
C LEU A 150 -19.78 -5.48 -10.53
N ASP A 151 -19.96 -5.35 -9.21
CA ASP A 151 -18.98 -4.69 -8.33
C ASP A 151 -17.69 -5.51 -8.26
N ILE A 152 -17.80 -6.84 -8.19
CA ILE A 152 -16.64 -7.73 -8.26
C ILE A 152 -15.91 -7.54 -9.59
N LYS A 153 -16.63 -7.54 -10.70
CA LYS A 153 -16.04 -7.35 -12.02
C LYS A 153 -15.36 -5.98 -12.13
N ALA A 154 -15.98 -4.91 -11.62
CA ALA A 154 -15.42 -3.57 -11.63
C ALA A 154 -14.10 -3.51 -10.86
N ALA A 155 -14.07 -4.05 -9.63
CA ALA A 155 -12.85 -4.14 -8.83
C ALA A 155 -11.75 -4.94 -9.54
N MET A 156 -12.10 -6.10 -10.12
CA MET A 156 -11.15 -6.93 -10.86
C MET A 156 -10.64 -6.27 -12.14
N MET A 157 -11.44 -5.44 -12.82
CA MET A 157 -10.96 -4.64 -13.95
C MET A 157 -9.97 -3.57 -13.49
N GLY A 158 -10.24 -2.91 -12.35
CA GLY A 158 -9.33 -1.93 -11.78
C GLY A 158 -8.00 -2.53 -11.29
N LEU A 159 -7.97 -3.82 -10.95
CA LEU A 159 -6.73 -4.57 -10.75
C LEU A 159 -5.97 -4.72 -12.08
N ARG A 160 -5.12 -3.74 -12.38
CA ARG A 160 -4.23 -3.78 -13.55
C ARG A 160 -3.12 -4.81 -13.40
N GLU A 161 -2.59 -5.26 -14.53
CA GLU A 161 -1.53 -6.28 -14.55
C GLU A 161 -0.19 -5.80 -13.95
N GLY A 162 0.05 -4.49 -13.93
CA GLY A 162 1.30 -3.89 -13.47
C GLY A 162 1.12 -2.88 -12.34
N LEU A 163 2.12 -2.80 -11.47
CA LEU A 163 2.21 -1.85 -10.36
C LEU A 163 3.64 -1.30 -10.28
N ASP A 164 3.79 0.01 -10.46
CA ASP A 164 5.02 0.71 -10.05
C ASP A 164 4.88 1.09 -8.58
N LEU A 165 5.81 0.63 -7.75
CA LEU A 165 5.75 0.91 -6.32
C LEU A 165 5.90 2.42 -6.01
N ALA A 166 6.56 3.18 -6.88
CA ALA A 166 6.74 4.63 -6.73
C ALA A 166 5.43 5.42 -6.91
N ASP A 167 4.43 4.82 -7.54
CA ASP A 167 3.09 5.39 -7.60
C ASP A 167 2.35 5.27 -6.26
N VAL A 168 2.77 4.34 -5.39
CA VAL A 168 2.20 4.12 -4.05
C VAL A 168 3.00 4.88 -3.00
N TYR A 169 4.30 4.60 -2.91
CA TYR A 169 5.18 5.17 -1.87
C TYR A 169 6.08 6.28 -2.38
N LEU A 170 6.37 7.24 -1.51
CA LEU A 170 7.45 8.21 -1.70
C LEU A 170 8.81 7.59 -1.32
N GLY A 171 9.90 8.22 -1.76
CA GLY A 171 11.28 7.80 -1.44
C GLY A 171 11.87 6.79 -2.43
N ILE A 172 11.14 6.46 -3.49
CA ILE A 172 11.59 5.58 -4.58
C ILE A 172 11.34 6.23 -5.94
N ALA A 173 12.22 5.96 -6.90
CA ALA A 173 12.11 6.50 -8.25
C ALA A 173 11.16 5.66 -9.11
N HIS A 174 10.34 6.32 -9.93
CA HIS A 174 9.48 5.65 -10.90
C HIS A 174 10.29 4.77 -11.87
N GLY A 175 9.70 3.65 -12.28
CA GLY A 175 10.27 2.67 -13.19
C GLY A 175 11.38 1.81 -12.60
N CYS A 176 11.67 1.93 -11.30
CA CYS A 176 12.71 1.14 -10.64
C CYS A 176 12.18 -0.13 -9.98
N PHE A 177 10.91 -0.14 -9.56
CA PHE A 177 10.30 -1.26 -8.84
C PHE A 177 8.94 -1.60 -9.44
N LEU A 178 8.98 -2.23 -10.61
CA LEU A 178 7.81 -2.68 -11.35
C LEU A 178 7.43 -4.11 -10.95
N TYR A 179 6.17 -4.27 -10.55
CA TYR A 179 5.58 -5.54 -10.15
C TYR A 179 4.51 -5.95 -11.14
N HIS A 180 4.36 -7.25 -11.34
CA HIS A 180 3.24 -7.83 -12.07
C HIS A 180 2.42 -8.75 -11.19
N ILE A 181 1.10 -8.69 -11.31
CA ILE A 181 0.21 -9.63 -10.64
C ILE A 181 0.52 -11.04 -11.15
N ARG A 182 0.89 -11.94 -10.24
CA ARG A 182 1.22 -13.34 -10.54
C ARG A 182 0.13 -14.32 -10.10
N SER A 183 -0.52 -14.03 -8.99
CA SER A 183 -1.59 -14.88 -8.47
C SER A 183 -2.66 -14.04 -7.78
N VAL A 184 -3.88 -14.52 -7.90
CA VAL A 184 -5.06 -14.00 -7.22
C VAL A 184 -5.71 -15.18 -6.51
N VAL A 185 -5.73 -15.15 -5.18
CA VAL A 185 -6.36 -16.20 -4.37
C VAL A 185 -7.64 -15.65 -3.80
N CYS A 186 -8.78 -16.25 -4.18
CA CYS A 186 -10.09 -15.88 -3.66
C CYS A 186 -10.50 -16.89 -2.59
N TYR A 187 -10.72 -16.42 -1.37
CA TYR A 187 -11.31 -17.24 -0.32
C TYR A 187 -12.84 -17.07 -0.34
N MET A 188 -13.58 -18.16 -0.55
CA MET A 188 -15.04 -18.17 -0.45
C MET A 188 -15.46 -19.24 0.57
N GLU A 189 -16.00 -18.83 1.71
CA GLU A 189 -16.63 -19.76 2.65
C GLU A 189 -17.99 -20.22 2.08
N CYS A 190 -18.00 -21.40 1.47
CA CYS A 190 -19.23 -22.07 1.05
C CYS A 190 -19.71 -23.00 2.17
N HIS A 191 -20.46 -22.47 3.14
CA HIS A 191 -21.22 -23.36 4.03
C HIS A 191 -22.43 -23.89 3.28
N GLY A 192 -22.34 -25.18 2.90
CA GLY A 192 -23.38 -25.90 2.19
C GLY A 192 -24.71 -25.84 2.92
N SER A 193 -25.73 -25.33 2.24
CA SER A 193 -27.12 -25.59 2.59
C SER A 193 -27.40 -27.07 2.38
N ALA A 194 -27.32 -27.86 3.46
CA ALA A 194 -27.96 -29.16 3.53
C ALA A 194 -29.48 -28.94 3.52
N HIS A 195 -30.09 -28.98 2.33
CA HIS A 195 -31.51 -29.30 2.24
C HIS A 195 -31.64 -30.80 2.52
N GLY A 196 -32.18 -31.13 3.69
CA GLY A 196 -32.68 -32.48 3.96
C GLY A 196 -33.79 -32.78 2.95
N ILE A 197 -33.61 -33.88 2.23
CA ILE A 197 -34.69 -34.62 1.56
C ILE A 197 -35.26 -35.58 2.60
#